data_AF-A0A2N8K9Q0-F1
#
_entry.id   AF-A0A2N8K9Q0-F1
#
_cell.length_a   1.000
_cell.length_b   1.000
_cell.length_c   1.000
_cell.angle_alpha   90.00
_cell.angle_beta   90.00
_cell.angle_gamma   90.00
#
_symmetry.space_group_name_H-M   'P 1'
#
loop_
_entity.id
_entity.type
_entity.pdbx_description
1 polymer ?
#
loop_
_entity_poly.entity_id
_entity_poly.type
_entity_poly.pdbx_seq_one_letter_code
_entity_poly.pdbx_strand_id
1 'polypeptide(L)'
;MTSSVDLKVRERRPAHTIPQDLVAFLRMQGYRELRLVGAGVCGLHRFNFTMGLVVGLTFEGYERRYCYRYQKDARSALATWDGHEHPGGPWIKCKGAGIDLLNPALIA
;
A
#
# COMPACT_ATOMS: atom_id res chain seq x y z
N MET A 1 -52.40 -8.61 -7.00
CA MET A 1 -51.99 -7.72 -8.10
C MET A 1 -51.74 -6.35 -7.47
N THR A 2 -50.55 -5.76 -7.36
CA THR A 2 -49.18 -6.01 -7.83
C THR A 2 -48.28 -5.30 -6.81
N SER A 3 -47.35 -6.03 -6.19
CA SER A 3 -46.38 -5.46 -5.23
C SER A 3 -45.29 -4.75 -6.02
N SER A 4 -45.14 -3.43 -5.81
CA SER A 4 -44.09 -2.63 -6.42
C SER A 4 -42.78 -2.90 -5.68
N VAL A 5 -41.87 -3.62 -6.32
CA VAL A 5 -40.53 -3.88 -5.78
C VAL A 5 -39.71 -2.61 -6.02
N ASP A 6 -39.51 -1.85 -4.94
CA ASP A 6 -38.56 -0.73 -4.89
C ASP A 6 -37.16 -1.22 -5.27
N LEU A 7 -36.77 -0.94 -6.52
CA LEU A 7 -35.39 -1.03 -6.98
C LEU A 7 -34.60 0.09 -6.30
N LYS A 8 -34.12 -0.16 -5.08
CA LYS A 8 -33.05 0.64 -4.46
C LYS A 8 -31.83 0.57 -5.38
N VAL A 9 -31.65 1.62 -6.17
CA VAL A 9 -30.40 1.95 -6.85
C VAL A 9 -29.31 1.85 -5.79
N ARG A 10 -28.48 0.80 -5.86
CA ARG A 10 -27.27 0.70 -5.05
C ARG A 10 -26.37 1.85 -5.49
N GLU A 11 -26.40 2.95 -4.75
CA GLU A 11 -25.41 4.01 -4.87
C GLU A 11 -24.03 3.35 -4.82
N ARG A 12 -23.36 3.32 -5.98
CA ARG A 12 -21.98 2.87 -6.06
C ARG A 12 -21.18 3.91 -5.27
N ARG A 13 -20.65 3.52 -4.10
CA ARG A 13 -19.64 4.33 -3.39
C ARG A 13 -18.61 4.79 -4.43
N PRO A 14 -18.25 6.08 -4.46
CA PRO A 14 -17.23 6.54 -5.39
C PRO A 14 -15.97 5.71 -5.16
N ALA A 15 -15.43 5.14 -6.25
CA ALA A 15 -14.15 4.48 -6.20
C ALA A 15 -13.16 5.48 -5.62
N HIS A 16 -12.62 5.22 -4.43
CA HIS A 16 -11.47 5.97 -3.95
C HIS A 16 -10.37 5.71 -4.97
N THR A 17 -9.97 6.76 -5.68
CA THR A 17 -8.93 6.73 -6.71
C THR A 17 -7.80 7.64 -6.26
N ILE A 18 -6.58 7.31 -6.68
CA ILE A 18 -5.41 8.13 -6.37
C ILE A 18 -5.44 9.35 -7.31
N PRO A 19 -5.29 10.59 -6.80
CA PRO A 19 -5.18 11.79 -7.64
C PRO A 19 -4.10 11.64 -8.72
N GLN A 20 -4.38 12.07 -9.95
CA GLN A 20 -3.51 11.82 -11.10
C GLN A 20 -2.19 12.60 -11.04
N ASP A 21 -2.23 13.80 -10.49
CA ASP A 21 -1.06 14.62 -10.16
C ASP A 21 -0.14 13.92 -9.15
N LEU A 22 -0.71 13.32 -8.10
CA LEU A 22 0.05 12.51 -7.15
C LEU A 22 0.64 11.26 -7.81
N VAL A 23 -0.14 10.56 -8.65
CA VAL A 23 0.38 9.40 -9.42
C VAL A 23 1.56 9.79 -10.29
N ALA A 24 1.46 10.90 -11.02
CA ALA A 24 2.53 11.39 -11.89
C ALA A 24 3.77 11.75 -11.08
N PHE A 25 3.60 12.52 -9.99
CA PHE A 25 4.67 12.89 -9.07
C PHE A 25 5.40 11.65 -8.53
N LEU A 26 4.66 10.69 -7.95
CA LEU A 26 5.23 9.47 -7.37
C LEU A 26 5.96 8.62 -8.42
N ARG A 27 5.44 8.52 -9.63
CA ARG A 27 6.12 7.80 -10.73
C ARG A 27 7.44 8.45 -11.12
N MET A 28 7.52 9.79 -11.16
CA MET A 28 8.77 10.52 -11.40
C MET A 28 9.79 10.26 -10.28
N GLN A 29 9.35 10.13 -9.03
CA GLN A 29 10.20 9.79 -7.89
C GLN A 29 10.61 8.31 -7.83
N GLY A 30 10.19 7.49 -8.80
CA GLY A 30 10.58 6.08 -8.90
C GLY A 30 9.62 5.09 -8.22
N TYR A 31 8.51 5.55 -7.63
CA TYR A 31 7.49 4.64 -7.11
C TYR A 31 6.75 3.91 -8.23
N ARG A 32 6.41 2.65 -8.01
CA ARG A 32 5.73 1.76 -8.95
C ARG A 32 4.59 1.02 -8.26
N GLU A 33 3.72 0.39 -9.05
CA GLU A 33 2.65 -0.48 -8.55
C GLU A 33 1.75 0.23 -7.50
N LEU A 34 1.43 1.50 -7.73
CA LEU A 34 0.65 2.32 -6.79
C LEU A 34 -0.75 1.73 -6.55
N ARG A 35 -1.15 1.63 -5.29
CA ARG A 35 -2.44 1.06 -4.88
C ARG A 35 -2.99 1.78 -3.65
N LEU A 36 -4.31 1.92 -3.57
CA LEU A 36 -4.97 2.30 -2.32
C LEU A 36 -5.12 1.07 -1.41
N VAL A 37 -4.68 1.22 -0.17
CA VAL A 37 -4.78 0.22 0.89
C VAL A 37 -5.39 0.91 2.09
N GLY A 38 -6.64 0.54 2.44
CA GLY A 38 -7.46 1.36 3.33
C GLY A 38 -7.63 2.79 2.78
N ALA A 39 -7.27 3.79 3.59
CA ALA A 39 -7.27 5.20 3.18
C ALA A 39 -5.94 5.70 2.61
N GLY A 40 -4.87 4.89 2.66
CA GLY A 40 -3.52 5.30 2.33
C GLY A 40 -3.08 4.87 0.93
N VAL A 41 -2.31 5.71 0.25
CA VAL A 41 -1.61 5.34 -0.99
C VAL A 41 -0.36 4.54 -0.62
N CYS A 42 -0.22 3.35 -1.21
CA CYS A 42 0.95 2.51 -1.09
C CYS A 42 1.59 2.27 -2.46
N GLY A 43 2.85 1.87 -2.47
CA GLY A 43 3.56 1.52 -3.70
C GLY A 43 4.87 0.80 -3.42
N LEU A 44 5.52 0.35 -4.49
CA LEU A 44 6.85 -0.23 -4.42
C LEU A 44 7.92 0.78 -4.80
N HIS A 45 9.05 0.76 -4.10
CA HIS A 45 10.22 1.58 -4.39
C HIS A 45 11.52 0.79 -4.22
N ARG A 46 12.46 0.95 -5.17
CA ARG A 46 13.78 0.31 -5.09
C ARG A 46 14.73 1.17 -4.26
N PHE A 47 15.17 0.64 -3.13
CA PHE A 47 16.31 1.16 -2.37
C PHE A 47 17.60 0.47 -2.80
N ASN A 48 18.75 0.93 -2.29
CA ASN A 48 20.08 0.44 -2.69
C ASN A 48 20.19 -1.10 -2.76
N PHE A 49 19.58 -1.81 -1.80
CA PHE A 49 19.69 -3.28 -1.68
C PHE A 49 18.36 -4.01 -1.48
N THR A 50 17.23 -3.29 -1.42
CA THR A 50 15.93 -3.87 -1.03
C THR A 50 14.80 -3.30 -1.88
N MET A 51 13.69 -4.04 -1.95
CA MET A 51 12.42 -3.52 -2.45
C MET A 51 11.56 -3.07 -1.27
N GLY A 52 11.19 -1.80 -1.21
CA GLY A 52 10.31 -1.27 -0.18
C GLY A 52 8.85 -1.32 -0.61
N LEU A 53 7.98 -1.90 0.20
CA LEU A 53 6.55 -1.57 0.23
C LEU A 53 6.42 -0.31 1.07
N VAL A 54 6.08 0.81 0.43
CA VAL A 54 6.01 2.14 1.04
C VAL A 54 4.54 2.52 1.25
N VAL A 55 4.23 3.04 2.43
CA VAL A 55 2.88 3.25 2.96
C VAL A 55 2.67 4.72 3.29
N GLY A 56 1.48 5.23 3.00
CA GLY A 56 1.10 6.61 3.29
C GLY A 56 1.81 7.60 2.40
N LEU A 57 1.92 7.31 1.10
CA LEU A 57 2.57 8.17 0.11
C LEU A 57 1.77 9.46 -0.10
N THR A 58 2.45 10.60 0.01
CA THR A 58 1.94 11.95 -0.26
C THR A 58 2.92 12.74 -1.11
N PHE A 59 2.66 14.02 -1.34
CA PHE A 59 3.62 14.91 -2.00
C PHE A 59 4.84 15.20 -1.12
N GLU A 60 4.68 15.18 0.20
CA GLU A 60 5.70 15.50 1.20
C GLU A 60 6.60 14.30 1.52
N GLY A 61 6.13 13.07 1.26
CA GLY A 61 6.92 11.87 1.49
C GLY A 61 6.08 10.63 1.71
N TYR A 62 6.43 9.86 2.74
CA TYR A 62 5.72 8.65 3.13
C TYR A 62 5.75 8.46 4.65
N GLU A 63 4.76 7.73 5.17
CA GLU A 63 4.65 7.43 6.59
C GLU A 63 5.63 6.32 7.00
N ARG A 64 5.60 5.18 6.30
CA ARG A 64 6.36 3.97 6.63
C ARG A 64 6.85 3.23 5.39
N ARG A 65 7.87 2.38 5.57
CA ARG A 65 8.31 1.41 4.56
C ARG A 65 8.65 0.07 5.18
N TYR A 66 8.24 -1.00 4.51
CA TYR A 66 8.63 -2.38 4.79
C TYR A 66 9.61 -2.84 3.72
N CYS A 67 10.87 -3.05 4.08
CA CYS A 67 11.91 -3.46 3.15
C CYS A 67 11.92 -4.98 3.03
N TYR A 68 11.84 -5.49 1.81
CA TYR A 68 11.99 -6.89 1.46
C TYR A 68 13.30 -7.09 0.71
N ARG A 69 13.91 -8.26 0.87
CA ARG A 69 15.10 -8.64 0.09
C ARG A 69 14.78 -8.75 -1.40
N TYR A 70 13.64 -9.36 -1.74
CA TYR A 70 13.25 -9.62 -3.12
C TYR A 70 11.97 -8.87 -3.51
N GLN A 71 11.92 -8.43 -4.77
CA GLN A 71 10.76 -7.72 -5.32
C GLN A 71 9.50 -8.55 -5.32
N LYS A 72 9.60 -9.87 -5.59
CA LYS A 72 8.44 -10.78 -5.63
C LYS A 72 7.67 -10.77 -4.30
N ASP A 73 8.39 -10.68 -3.19
CA ASP A 73 7.80 -10.72 -1.85
C ASP A 73 7.09 -9.40 -1.53
N ALA A 74 7.74 -8.27 -1.83
CA ALA A 74 7.14 -6.94 -1.68
C ALA A 74 5.88 -6.78 -2.55
N ARG A 75 5.92 -7.27 -3.79
CA ARG A 75 4.77 -7.26 -4.70
C ARG A 75 3.64 -8.15 -4.17
N SER A 76 3.95 -9.37 -3.73
CA SER A 76 2.96 -10.26 -3.15
C SER A 76 2.29 -9.62 -1.95
N ALA A 77 3.08 -9.05 -1.04
CA ALA A 77 2.59 -8.34 0.12
C ALA A 77 1.70 -7.15 -0.27
N LEU A 78 2.12 -6.32 -1.23
CA LEU A 78 1.33 -5.19 -1.70
C LEU A 78 0.02 -5.64 -2.34
N ALA A 79 0.00 -6.79 -3.04
CA ALA A 79 -1.20 -7.28 -3.70
C ALA A 79 -2.25 -7.80 -2.69
N THR A 80 -1.83 -8.43 -1.59
CA THR A 80 -2.74 -9.13 -0.67
C THR A 80 -3.04 -8.37 0.63
N TRP A 81 -2.18 -7.43 1.03
CA TRP A 81 -2.33 -6.73 2.31
C TRP A 81 -3.56 -5.82 2.33
N ASP A 82 -4.30 -5.80 3.42
CA ASP A 82 -5.51 -4.99 3.59
C ASP A 82 -5.26 -3.64 4.28
N GLY A 83 -4.04 -3.44 4.80
CA GLY A 83 -3.65 -2.22 5.52
C GLY A 83 -3.72 -2.36 7.03
N HIS A 84 -4.17 -3.50 7.55
CA HIS A 84 -4.22 -3.78 8.98
C HIS A 84 -2.91 -4.43 9.45
N GLU A 85 -2.43 -4.07 10.65
CA GLU A 85 -1.14 -4.50 11.20
C GLU A 85 0.05 -4.33 10.23
N HIS A 86 0.98 -5.29 10.24
CA HIS A 86 2.10 -5.35 9.32
C HIS A 86 1.74 -6.19 8.08
N PRO A 87 2.24 -5.84 6.88
CA PRO A 87 2.10 -6.69 5.72
C PRO A 87 2.81 -8.03 5.94
N GLY A 88 2.27 -9.07 5.31
CA GLY A 88 2.86 -10.40 5.36
C GLY A 88 4.20 -10.52 4.63
N GLY A 89 4.75 -11.74 4.65
CA GLY A 89 5.98 -12.08 3.95
C GLY A 89 7.27 -11.67 4.68
N PRO A 90 8.44 -11.99 4.10
CA PRO A 90 9.74 -11.86 4.74
C PRO A 90 10.31 -10.44 4.58
N TRP A 91 9.58 -9.40 5.01
CA TRP A 91 10.20 -8.09 5.17
C TRP A 91 11.28 -8.19 6.25
N ILE A 92 12.39 -7.47 6.08
CA ILE A 92 13.55 -7.54 6.97
C ILE A 92 13.60 -6.35 7.93
N LYS A 93 12.97 -5.24 7.57
CA LYS A 93 12.97 -4.00 8.35
C LYS A 93 11.73 -3.17 8.04
N CYS A 94 11.10 -2.62 9.08
CA CYS A 94 10.09 -1.57 8.97
C CYS A 94 10.66 -0.26 9.51
N LYS A 95 10.52 0.84 8.77
CA LYS A 95 10.98 2.18 9.18
C LYS A 95 9.96 3.27 8.88
N GLY A 96 9.88 4.30 9.73
CA GLY A 96 9.07 5.50 9.52
C GLY A 96 8.11 5.75 10.70
N ALA A 97 7.55 6.96 10.80
CA ALA A 97 6.68 7.38 11.91
C ALA A 97 7.24 7.07 13.32
N GLY A 98 8.56 7.24 13.52
CA GLY A 98 9.23 6.92 14.79
C GLY A 98 9.48 5.43 15.06
N ILE A 99 9.10 4.55 14.13
CA ILE A 99 9.24 3.09 14.25
C ILE A 99 10.51 2.62 13.54
N ASP A 100 11.21 1.66 14.17
CA ASP A 100 12.28 0.88 13.55
C ASP A 100 12.28 -0.59 14.00
N LEU A 101 11.64 -1.49 13.24
CA LEU A 101 11.36 -2.88 13.65
C LEU A 101 12.02 -3.90 12.74
N LEU A 102 12.46 -5.02 13.33
CA LEU A 102 12.76 -6.27 12.60
C LEU A 102 11.50 -7.13 12.54
N ASN A 103 11.39 -7.96 11.51
CA ASN A 103 10.27 -8.87 11.38
C ASN A 103 10.35 -9.97 12.44
N PRO A 104 9.35 -10.11 13.33
CA PRO A 104 9.35 -11.13 14.37
C PRO A 104 9.50 -12.56 13.82
N ALA A 105 9.02 -12.81 12.59
CA ALA A 105 9.12 -14.12 11.96
C ALA A 105 10.54 -14.48 11.46
N LEU A 106 11.49 -13.53 11.49
CA LEU A 106 12.89 -13.74 11.07
C LEU A 106 13.88 -13.79 12.25
N ILE A 107 13.40 -13.55 13.47
CA ILE A 107 14.23 -13.51 14.69
C ILE A 107 13.88 -14.64 15.68
N ALA A 108 12.93 -15.50 15.32
CA ALA A 108 12.52 -16.68 16.07
C ALA A 108 13.34 -17.92 15.68
#